data_AF-A0A661PNV5-F1
#
_entry.id   AF-A0A661PNV5-F1
#
_cell.length_a   1.000
_cell.length_b   1.000
_cell.length_c   1.000
_cell.angle_alpha   90.00
_cell.angle_beta   90.00
_cell.angle_gamma   90.00
#
_symmetry.space_group_name_H-M   'P 1'
#
loop_
_entity.id
_entity.type
_entity.pdbx_description
1 polymer ?
#
loop_
_entity_poly.entity_id
_entity_poly.type
_entity_poly.pdbx_seq_one_letter_code
_entity_poly.pdbx_strand_id
1 'polypeptide(L)'
;MYNGWHHEGRRFRHCSAMGGDEYVQWHGVWELQHDMQEMINWGAEHGVEEAKRIAESDSPAKFFPYKLYDFPGGVYSISTKENQAVTTTQQYIPDYWEKVKANVEQAYKKGFLTKVAWDRWMERYNNKDHYDGTKYGSHPLYGPYEERKVKELNLKDPNSPLSRAINIDLPSPSPAEEKIK
;
A
#
# COMPACT_ATOMS: atom_id res chain seq x y z
N MET A 1 -11.53 -2.77 5.32
CA MET A 1 -12.13 -1.64 4.59
C MET A 1 -11.38 -0.32 4.85
N TYR A 2 -11.28 0.18 6.08
CA TYR A 2 -10.53 1.43 6.40
C TYR A 2 -9.04 1.40 6.00
N ASN A 3 -8.32 0.31 6.27
CA ASN A 3 -6.90 0.22 5.90
C ASN A 3 -6.68 0.07 4.38
N GLY A 4 -7.64 -0.51 3.65
CA GLY A 4 -7.63 -0.54 2.18
C GLY A 4 -7.81 0.87 1.62
N TRP A 5 -8.88 1.56 2.04
CA TRP A 5 -9.16 2.95 1.67
C TRP A 5 -8.11 3.96 2.12
N HIS A 6 -7.44 3.74 3.26
CA HIS A 6 -6.40 4.67 3.77
C HIS A 6 -5.08 4.56 3.01
N HIS A 7 -4.71 3.36 2.56
CA HIS A 7 -3.52 3.13 1.73
C HIS A 7 -3.78 3.41 0.25
N GLU A 8 -4.98 3.10 -0.24
CA GLU A 8 -5.49 3.64 -1.51
C GLU A 8 -5.54 5.17 -1.45
N GLY A 9 -6.00 5.77 -0.36
CA GLY A 9 -6.05 7.22 -0.11
C GLY A 9 -4.72 7.96 -0.19
N ARG A 10 -3.58 7.29 -0.01
CA ARG A 10 -2.24 7.89 -0.23
C ARG A 10 -1.79 7.79 -1.69
N ARG A 11 -2.12 6.70 -2.38
CA ARG A 11 -1.93 6.55 -3.84
C ARG A 11 -2.84 7.52 -4.59
N PHE A 12 -4.06 7.66 -4.12
CA PHE A 12 -5.04 8.65 -4.54
C PHE A 12 -4.52 10.08 -4.38
N ARG A 13 -3.93 10.46 -3.24
CA ARG A 13 -3.30 11.79 -3.09
C ARG A 13 -2.16 12.06 -4.06
N HIS A 14 -1.35 11.05 -4.40
CA HIS A 14 -0.30 11.18 -5.42
C HIS A 14 -0.89 11.34 -6.83
N CYS A 15 -1.95 10.60 -7.16
CA CYS A 15 -2.70 10.76 -8.40
C CYS A 15 -3.48 12.09 -8.45
N SER A 16 -3.94 12.62 -7.30
CA SER A 16 -4.64 13.91 -7.21
C SER A 16 -3.70 15.06 -7.55
N ALA A 17 -2.42 14.94 -7.15
CA ALA A 17 -1.39 15.90 -7.49
C ALA A 17 -1.08 15.92 -9.02
N MET A 18 -1.54 14.92 -9.78
CA MET A 18 -1.38 14.82 -11.24
C MET A 18 -2.59 15.31 -12.05
N GLY A 19 -3.62 15.90 -11.40
CA GLY A 19 -4.52 16.85 -12.07
C GLY A 19 -5.95 16.38 -12.40
N GLY A 20 -6.70 15.81 -11.45
CA GLY A 20 -8.17 15.77 -11.55
C GLY A 20 -8.87 14.74 -10.67
N ASP A 21 -10.09 15.07 -10.22
CA ASP A 21 -10.88 14.34 -9.23
C ASP A 21 -11.27 12.90 -9.68
N GLU A 22 -11.39 12.68 -10.99
CA GLU A 22 -11.67 11.39 -11.63
C GLU A 22 -10.39 10.57 -11.90
N TYR A 23 -9.28 11.26 -12.18
CA TYR A 23 -7.96 10.69 -12.47
C TYR A 23 -7.38 9.90 -11.28
N VAL A 24 -7.78 10.32 -10.09
CA VAL A 24 -7.42 9.75 -8.79
C VAL A 24 -7.94 8.33 -8.65
N GLN A 25 -9.23 8.09 -8.94
CA GLN A 25 -9.88 6.83 -8.59
C GLN A 25 -9.52 5.67 -9.53
N TRP A 26 -9.09 5.96 -10.77
CA TRP A 26 -8.96 4.96 -11.83
C TRP A 26 -7.52 4.71 -12.35
N HIS A 27 -6.70 5.73 -12.61
CA HIS A 27 -5.61 5.61 -13.61
C HIS A 27 -4.17 5.36 -13.09
N GLY A 28 -3.95 5.19 -11.79
CA GLY A 28 -2.57 5.08 -11.27
C GLY A 28 -2.05 3.66 -11.05
N VAL A 29 -2.88 2.81 -10.44
CA VAL A 29 -2.43 1.54 -9.85
C VAL A 29 -3.36 0.38 -10.14
N TRP A 30 -4.67 0.63 -10.23
CA TRP A 30 -5.63 -0.40 -10.57
C TRP A 30 -5.41 -0.91 -12.00
N GLU A 31 -5.29 -0.01 -12.99
CA GLU A 31 -5.07 -0.39 -14.39
C GLU A 31 -3.78 -1.19 -14.58
N LEU A 32 -2.66 -0.75 -14.01
CA LEU A 32 -1.41 -1.51 -14.10
C LEU A 32 -1.52 -2.90 -13.47
N GLN A 33 -2.20 -3.02 -12.32
CA GLN A 33 -2.42 -4.32 -11.69
C GLN A 33 -3.39 -5.19 -12.50
N HIS A 34 -4.44 -4.58 -13.06
CA HIS A 34 -5.43 -5.21 -13.91
C HIS A 34 -4.80 -5.75 -15.19
N ASP A 35 -4.13 -4.90 -15.98
CA ASP A 35 -3.43 -5.26 -17.21
C ASP A 35 -2.40 -6.37 -16.97
N MET A 36 -1.70 -6.31 -15.84
CA MET A 36 -0.76 -7.36 -15.45
C MET A 36 -1.46 -8.69 -15.16
N GLN A 37 -2.62 -8.68 -14.48
CA GLN A 37 -3.41 -9.90 -14.28
C GLN A 37 -4.02 -10.41 -15.59
N GLU A 38 -4.49 -9.53 -16.47
CA GLU A 38 -4.97 -9.91 -17.81
C GLU A 38 -3.87 -10.58 -18.62
N MET A 39 -2.66 -10.00 -18.63
CA MET A 39 -1.50 -10.59 -19.30
C MET A 39 -1.12 -11.95 -18.70
N ILE A 40 -1.16 -12.08 -17.37
CA ILE A 40 -0.90 -13.36 -16.67
C ILE A 40 -1.95 -14.40 -17.06
N ASN A 41 -3.23 -14.06 -17.07
CA ASN A 41 -4.30 -14.98 -17.44
C ASN A 41 -4.20 -15.38 -18.92
N TRP A 42 -3.94 -14.42 -19.80
CA TRP A 42 -3.67 -14.69 -21.22
C TRP A 42 -2.50 -15.65 -21.38
N GLY A 43 -1.38 -15.41 -20.68
CA GLY A 43 -0.23 -16.30 -20.68
C GLY A 43 -0.57 -17.71 -20.19
N ALA A 44 -1.38 -17.82 -19.14
CA ALA A 44 -1.83 -19.10 -18.60
C ALA A 44 -2.66 -19.90 -19.62
N GLU A 45 -3.59 -19.24 -20.31
CA GLU A 45 -4.43 -19.80 -21.37
C GLU A 45 -3.61 -20.25 -22.59
N HIS A 46 -2.47 -19.59 -22.84
CA HIS A 46 -1.58 -19.85 -23.97
C HIS A 46 -0.37 -20.73 -23.61
N GLY A 47 -0.40 -21.40 -22.45
CA GLY A 47 0.59 -22.41 -22.08
C GLY A 47 1.89 -21.90 -21.46
N VAL A 48 1.93 -20.64 -21.01
CA VAL A 48 3.07 -20.11 -20.24
C VAL A 48 2.99 -20.63 -18.80
N GLU A 49 3.89 -21.56 -18.47
CA GLU A 49 3.89 -22.27 -17.18
C GLU A 49 3.98 -21.34 -15.97
N GLU A 50 4.85 -20.31 -16.04
CA GLU A 50 4.97 -19.33 -14.96
C GLU A 50 3.67 -18.55 -14.75
N ALA A 51 3.02 -18.14 -15.84
CA ALA A 51 1.79 -17.38 -15.80
C ALA A 51 0.63 -18.22 -15.24
N LYS A 52 0.53 -19.49 -15.66
CA LYS A 52 -0.43 -20.45 -15.11
C LYS A 52 -0.27 -20.63 -13.60
N ARG A 53 0.97 -20.84 -13.14
CA ARG A 53 1.27 -20.97 -11.71
C ARG A 53 0.87 -19.73 -10.90
N ILE A 54 1.05 -18.53 -11.47
CA ILE A 54 0.67 -17.27 -10.81
C ILE A 54 -0.85 -17.09 -10.80
N ALA A 55 -1.52 -17.33 -11.94
CA ALA A 55 -2.97 -17.20 -12.09
C ALA A 55 -3.74 -18.13 -11.12
N GLU A 56 -3.29 -19.38 -10.99
CA GLU A 56 -3.91 -20.41 -10.15
C GLU A 56 -3.58 -20.25 -8.65
N SER A 57 -2.70 -19.31 -8.28
CA SER A 57 -2.33 -19.11 -6.88
C SER A 57 -3.46 -18.49 -6.05
N ASP A 58 -3.63 -19.00 -4.83
CA ASP A 58 -4.46 -18.41 -3.78
C ASP A 58 -3.70 -17.40 -2.91
N SER A 59 -2.39 -17.27 -3.12
CA SER A 59 -1.55 -16.31 -2.42
C SER A 59 -1.84 -14.89 -2.88
N PRO A 60 -1.90 -13.90 -1.97
CA PRO A 60 -1.91 -12.49 -2.35
C PRO A 60 -0.65 -12.08 -3.15
N ALA A 61 0.40 -12.90 -3.18
CA ALA A 61 1.61 -12.65 -3.95
C ALA A 61 1.43 -12.59 -5.47
N LYS A 62 0.33 -13.14 -6.00
CA LYS A 62 0.05 -13.04 -7.44
C LYS A 62 -0.15 -11.60 -7.93
N PHE A 63 -0.42 -10.65 -7.03
CA PHE A 63 -0.57 -9.24 -7.35
C PHE A 63 0.74 -8.43 -7.29
N PHE A 64 1.86 -9.06 -6.94
CA PHE A 64 3.19 -8.44 -6.94
C PHE A 64 4.27 -9.40 -7.48
N PRO A 65 4.19 -9.78 -8.78
CA PRO A 65 5.14 -10.71 -9.40
C PRO A 65 6.53 -10.10 -9.65
N TYR A 66 6.71 -8.79 -9.37
CA TYR A 66 7.95 -8.06 -9.62
C TYR A 66 9.01 -8.29 -8.53
N LYS A 67 10.28 -8.07 -8.89
CA LYS A 67 11.38 -8.05 -7.92
C LYS A 67 11.25 -6.83 -7.01
N LEU A 68 11.56 -7.02 -5.73
CA LEU A 68 11.44 -5.98 -4.72
C LEU A 68 12.56 -4.94 -4.83
N TYR A 69 12.19 -3.69 -5.02
CA TYR A 69 13.04 -2.51 -4.87
C TYR A 69 12.36 -1.56 -3.90
N ASP A 70 13.07 -1.15 -2.86
CA ASP A 70 12.50 -0.31 -1.81
C ASP A 70 13.60 0.49 -1.10
N PHE A 71 13.19 1.44 -0.27
CA PHE A 71 14.04 2.38 0.44
C PHE A 71 13.60 2.47 1.91
N PRO A 72 14.48 2.22 2.90
CA PRO A 72 14.05 2.27 4.29
C PRO A 72 13.53 3.64 4.74
N GLY A 73 12.32 3.63 5.30
CA GLY A 73 11.63 4.79 5.85
C GLY A 73 10.97 5.70 4.82
N GLY A 74 10.41 6.80 5.32
CA GLY A 74 9.83 7.84 4.47
C GLY A 74 10.90 8.72 3.80
N VAL A 75 10.58 9.23 2.61
CA VAL A 75 11.38 10.28 1.95
C VAL A 75 11.23 11.62 2.67
N TYR A 76 10.04 11.89 3.21
CA TYR A 76 9.66 13.22 3.72
C TYR A 76 9.64 13.34 5.25
N SER A 77 9.67 12.22 5.99
CA SER A 77 9.65 12.26 7.45
C SER A 77 10.01 10.90 8.07
N ILE A 78 10.43 10.95 9.33
CA ILE A 78 10.45 9.79 10.23
C ILE A 78 9.02 9.57 10.72
N SER A 79 8.55 8.33 10.66
CA SER A 79 7.23 7.94 11.15
C SER A 79 7.27 7.52 12.61
N THR A 80 6.11 7.41 13.25
CA THR A 80 6.00 6.74 14.55
C THR A 80 5.92 5.23 14.35
N LYS A 81 6.26 4.45 15.38
CA LYS A 81 6.25 2.98 15.31
C LYS A 81 4.89 2.39 14.90
N GLU A 82 3.79 3.11 15.10
CA GLU A 82 2.45 2.62 14.79
C GLU A 82 2.17 2.46 13.29
N ASN A 83 2.92 3.16 12.42
CA ASN A 83 2.84 2.88 10.98
C ASN A 83 3.31 1.44 10.65
N GLN A 84 4.10 0.81 11.52
CA GLN A 84 4.49 -0.59 11.40
C GLN A 84 3.41 -1.56 11.88
N ALA A 85 2.34 -1.11 12.55
CA ALA A 85 1.24 -1.99 12.94
C ALA A 85 0.32 -2.36 11.76
N VAL A 86 0.48 -1.71 10.60
CA VAL A 86 -0.27 -2.06 9.40
C VAL A 86 0.39 -3.23 8.68
N THR A 87 -0.40 -4.20 8.27
CA THR A 87 0.04 -5.30 7.40
C THR A 87 0.67 -4.73 6.14
N THR A 88 1.98 -4.90 5.99
CA THR A 88 2.77 -4.39 4.88
C THR A 88 3.44 -5.53 4.12
N THR A 89 3.81 -5.30 2.87
CA THR A 89 4.54 -6.29 2.05
C THR A 89 5.81 -6.77 2.75
N GLN A 90 6.50 -5.89 3.49
CA GLN A 90 7.68 -6.24 4.29
C GLN A 90 7.39 -7.23 5.44
N GLN A 91 6.17 -7.29 5.95
CA GLN A 91 5.76 -8.26 6.99
C GLN A 91 5.30 -9.58 6.39
N TYR A 92 4.77 -9.53 5.16
CA TYR A 92 4.29 -10.71 4.45
C TYR A 92 5.44 -11.52 3.82
N ILE A 93 6.49 -10.84 3.35
CA ILE A 93 7.61 -11.47 2.64
C ILE A 93 8.75 -11.80 3.61
N PRO A 94 9.15 -13.08 3.72
CA PRO A 94 10.35 -13.46 4.48
C PRO A 94 11.60 -12.76 3.95
N ASP A 95 12.48 -12.33 4.84
CA ASP A 95 13.76 -11.69 4.51
C ASP A 95 13.63 -10.48 3.56
N TYR A 96 12.52 -9.74 3.63
CA TYR A 96 12.19 -8.65 2.71
C TYR A 96 13.37 -7.70 2.44
N TRP A 97 13.97 -7.18 3.51
CA TRP A 97 15.07 -6.22 3.40
C TRP A 97 16.37 -6.81 2.85
N GLU A 98 16.64 -8.11 3.06
CA GLU A 98 17.79 -8.78 2.44
C GLU A 98 17.59 -8.94 0.94
N LYS A 99 16.37 -9.29 0.51
CA LYS A 99 16.01 -9.37 -0.91
C LYS A 99 16.10 -8.01 -1.59
N VAL A 100 15.56 -6.96 -0.97
CA VAL A 100 15.67 -5.58 -1.47
C VAL A 100 17.14 -5.17 -1.57
N LYS A 101 17.94 -5.39 -0.53
CA LYS A 101 19.38 -5.06 -0.53
C LYS A 101 20.11 -5.71 -1.69
N ALA A 102 19.91 -7.01 -1.91
CA ALA A 102 20.57 -7.73 -2.99
C ALA A 102 20.23 -7.14 -4.37
N ASN A 103 18.95 -6.78 -4.60
CA ASN A 103 18.51 -6.17 -5.85
C ASN A 103 19.08 -4.75 -6.05
N VAL A 104 19.08 -3.92 -5.01
CA VAL A 104 19.63 -2.55 -5.06
C VAL A 104 21.16 -2.59 -5.24
N GLU A 105 21.85 -3.50 -4.55
CA GLU A 105 23.28 -3.70 -4.70
C GLU A 105 23.63 -4.14 -6.13
N GLN A 106 22.83 -5.03 -6.72
CA GLN A 106 23.01 -5.43 -8.12
C GLN A 106 22.84 -4.22 -9.07
N ALA A 107 21.84 -3.37 -8.83
CA ALA A 107 21.64 -2.16 -9.63
C ALA A 107 22.85 -1.21 -9.53
N TYR A 108 23.41 -1.05 -8.33
CA TYR A 108 24.65 -0.30 -8.12
C TYR A 108 25.84 -0.92 -8.85
N LYS A 109 26.09 -2.23 -8.70
CA LYS A 109 27.19 -2.96 -9.37
C LYS A 109 27.11 -2.88 -10.90
N LYS A 110 25.91 -2.71 -11.45
CA LYS A 110 25.68 -2.54 -12.89
C LYS A 110 25.74 -1.08 -13.36
N GLY A 111 26.00 -0.13 -12.47
CA GLY A 111 26.15 1.29 -12.80
C GLY A 111 24.83 2.04 -12.93
N PHE A 112 23.69 1.45 -12.54
CA PHE A 112 22.40 2.14 -12.55
C PHE A 112 22.23 3.10 -11.37
N LEU A 113 23.04 2.96 -10.33
CA LEU A 113 23.08 3.86 -9.19
C LEU A 113 24.47 4.47 -9.06
N THR A 114 24.52 5.76 -8.71
CA THR A 114 25.79 6.40 -8.33
C THR A 114 26.25 5.90 -6.96
N LYS A 115 27.56 6.03 -6.67
CA LYS A 115 28.09 5.72 -5.33
C LYS A 115 27.37 6.51 -4.24
N VAL A 116 27.05 7.79 -4.50
CA VAL A 116 26.32 8.65 -3.55
C VAL A 116 24.92 8.09 -3.24
N ALA A 117 24.19 7.63 -4.27
CA ALA A 117 22.87 7.03 -4.07
C ALA A 117 22.96 5.71 -3.29
N TRP A 118 23.94 4.87 -3.61
CA TRP A 118 24.21 3.62 -2.91
C TRP A 118 24.58 3.84 -1.43
N ASP A 119 25.53 4.73 -1.15
CA ASP A 119 25.96 5.03 0.22
C ASP A 119 24.79 5.57 1.06
N ARG A 120 23.95 6.43 0.47
CA ARG A 120 22.74 6.96 1.14
C ARG A 120 21.71 5.86 1.41
N TRP A 121 21.53 4.92 0.48
CA TRP A 121 20.68 3.76 0.70
C TRP A 121 21.22 2.88 1.84
N MET A 122 22.53 2.62 1.86
CA MET A 122 23.19 1.80 2.89
C MET A 122 23.15 2.45 4.26
N GLU A 123 23.32 3.77 4.36
CA GLU A 123 23.14 4.51 5.61
C GLU A 123 21.76 4.24 6.21
N ARG A 124 20.70 4.28 5.38
CA ARG A 124 19.33 4.02 5.83
C ARG A 124 19.09 2.56 6.17
N TYR A 125 19.62 1.65 5.36
CA TYR A 125 19.52 0.22 5.63
C TYR A 125 20.28 -0.18 6.92
N ASN A 126 21.37 0.50 7.26
CA ASN A 126 22.11 0.24 8.50
C ASN A 126 21.44 0.88 9.73
N ASN A 127 20.54 1.85 9.53
CA ASN A 127 19.80 2.54 10.59
C ASN A 127 18.28 2.38 10.41
N LYS A 128 17.82 1.19 9.98
CA LYS A 128 16.41 0.94 9.63
C LYS A 128 15.44 1.34 10.72
N ASP A 129 15.76 0.99 11.97
CA ASP A 129 14.98 1.27 13.16
C ASP A 129 14.68 2.76 13.36
N HIS A 130 15.65 3.61 13.02
CA HIS A 130 15.46 5.06 13.03
C HIS A 130 14.51 5.51 11.91
N TYR A 131 14.71 5.01 10.70
CA TYR A 131 13.97 5.47 9.51
C TYR A 131 12.55 4.90 9.40
N ASP A 132 12.32 3.71 9.92
CA ASP A 132 11.00 3.07 10.00
C ASP A 132 10.19 3.50 11.24
N GLY A 133 10.83 4.26 12.15
CA GLY A 133 10.21 4.82 13.34
C GLY A 133 10.21 3.91 14.56
N THR A 134 10.64 2.65 14.44
CA THR A 134 10.57 1.65 15.52
C THR A 134 11.51 1.92 16.68
N LYS A 135 12.61 2.64 16.41
CA LYS A 135 13.52 3.16 17.44
C LYS A 135 12.79 4.11 18.40
N TYR A 136 11.74 4.76 17.93
CA TYR A 136 10.97 5.73 18.71
C TYR A 136 9.77 5.06 19.37
N GLY A 137 9.43 5.53 20.58
CA GLY A 137 8.27 5.05 21.32
C GLY A 137 6.94 5.41 20.66
N SER A 138 5.84 5.04 21.32
CA SER A 138 4.51 5.47 20.86
C SER A 138 4.36 6.97 20.93
N HIS A 139 3.67 7.55 19.95
CA HIS A 139 3.24 8.93 20.06
C HIS A 139 2.14 9.05 21.13
N PRO A 140 2.18 10.06 22.04
CA PRO A 140 1.19 10.21 23.09
C PRO A 140 -0.26 10.31 22.60
N LEU A 141 -0.48 10.77 21.36
CA LEU A 141 -1.80 10.87 20.74
C LEU A 141 -2.37 9.55 20.21
N TYR A 142 -1.55 8.49 20.08
CA TYR A 142 -2.01 7.26 19.45
C TYR A 142 -3.04 6.50 20.29
N GLY A 143 -2.82 6.39 21.61
CA GLY A 143 -3.77 5.76 22.53
C GLY A 143 -5.16 6.43 22.49
N PRO A 144 -5.25 7.75 22.72
CA PRO A 144 -6.49 8.50 22.59
C PRO A 144 -7.15 8.36 21.20
N TYR A 145 -6.35 8.31 20.13
CA TYR A 145 -6.87 8.09 18.78
C TYR A 145 -7.53 6.71 18.62
N GLU A 146 -6.90 5.62 19.08
CA GLU A 146 -7.48 4.28 18.95
C GLU A 146 -8.76 4.12 19.78
N GLU A 147 -8.80 4.69 21.00
CA GLU A 147 -10.03 4.73 21.81
C GLU A 147 -11.17 5.46 21.09
N ARG A 148 -10.87 6.61 20.47
CA ARG A 148 -11.84 7.39 19.70
C ARG A 148 -12.32 6.60 18.48
N LYS A 149 -11.39 6.03 17.71
CA LYS A 149 -11.69 5.23 16.51
C LYS A 149 -12.65 4.08 16.78
N VAL A 150 -12.47 3.34 17.88
CA VAL A 150 -13.39 2.26 18.28
C VAL A 150 -14.82 2.78 18.50
N LYS A 151 -14.96 3.94 19.15
CA LYS A 151 -16.27 4.58 19.37
C LYS A 151 -16.86 5.13 18.06
N GLU A 152 -16.03 5.76 17.23
CA GLU A 152 -16.45 6.41 15.99
C GLU A 152 -16.92 5.41 14.93
N LEU A 153 -16.23 4.26 14.81
CA LEU A 153 -16.50 3.23 13.80
C LEU A 153 -17.49 2.14 14.27
N ASN A 154 -18.28 2.41 15.30
CA ASN A 154 -19.23 1.45 15.86
C ASN A 154 -20.61 1.50 15.15
N LEU A 155 -20.77 0.71 14.09
CA LEU A 155 -22.06 0.61 13.38
C LEU A 155 -23.25 0.13 14.26
N LYS A 156 -22.99 -0.60 15.35
CA LYS A 156 -24.05 -1.10 16.23
C LYS A 156 -24.65 0.01 17.11
N ASP A 157 -23.93 1.10 17.31
CA ASP A 157 -24.42 2.27 18.04
C ASP A 157 -25.03 3.27 17.04
N PRO A 158 -26.35 3.50 17.08
CA PRO A 158 -27.02 4.45 16.17
C PRO A 158 -26.56 5.89 16.36
N ASN A 159 -25.99 6.23 17.52
CA ASN A 159 -25.47 7.58 17.80
C ASN A 159 -24.00 7.75 17.42
N SER A 160 -23.32 6.67 17.01
CA SER A 160 -21.93 6.75 16.55
C SER A 160 -21.83 7.68 15.32
N PRO A 161 -20.70 8.39 15.16
CA PRO A 161 -20.41 9.14 13.94
C PRO A 161 -20.58 8.33 12.66
N LEU A 162 -20.10 7.09 12.61
CA LEU A 162 -20.25 6.25 11.41
C LEU A 162 -21.71 5.93 11.11
N SER A 163 -22.52 5.54 12.11
CA SER A 163 -23.94 5.25 11.89
C SER A 163 -24.72 6.48 11.41
N ARG A 164 -24.41 7.66 11.96
CA ARG A 164 -25.01 8.92 11.48
C ARG A 164 -24.55 9.29 10.07
N ALA A 165 -23.28 9.05 9.72
CA ALA A 165 -22.74 9.37 8.40
C ALA A 165 -23.35 8.51 7.28
N ILE A 166 -23.55 7.21 7.52
CA ILE A 166 -24.18 6.34 6.51
C ILE A 166 -25.67 6.62 6.34
N ASN A 167 -26.31 7.21 7.35
CA ASN A 167 -27.74 7.56 7.36
C ASN A 167 -27.96 9.07 7.18
N ILE A 168 -27.02 9.77 6.54
CA ILE A 168 -27.07 11.24 6.37
C ILE A 168 -28.11 11.69 5.33
N ASP A 169 -28.80 10.76 4.67
CA ASP A 169 -29.87 11.01 3.70
C ASP A 169 -29.43 11.95 2.56
N LEU A 170 -28.41 11.52 1.80
CA LEU A 170 -27.93 12.29 0.66
C LEU A 170 -29.04 12.41 -0.41
N PRO A 171 -29.23 13.59 -1.02
CA PRO A 171 -30.41 13.89 -1.84
C PRO A 171 -30.38 13.22 -3.23
N SER A 172 -29.23 12.69 -3.65
CA SER A 172 -29.05 12.02 -4.93
C SER A 172 -29.03 10.51 -4.74
N PRO A 173 -29.67 9.72 -5.62
CA PRO A 173 -29.46 8.29 -5.65
C PRO A 173 -27.99 7.99 -5.92
N SER A 174 -27.49 6.92 -5.34
CA SER A 174 -26.19 6.38 -5.71
C SER A 174 -26.25 5.81 -7.14
N PRO A 175 -25.14 5.83 -7.90
CA PRO A 175 -25.07 5.14 -9.18
C PRO A 175 -25.42 3.64 -9.08
N ALA A 176 -25.19 3.03 -7.92
CA ALA A 176 -25.58 1.65 -7.66
C ALA A 176 -27.12 1.49 -7.66
N GLU A 177 -27.84 2.35 -6.95
CA GLU A 177 -29.32 2.36 -6.94
C GLU A 177 -29.90 2.64 -8.33
N GLU A 178 -29.21 3.41 -9.17
CA GLU A 178 -29.67 3.68 -10.54
C GLU A 178 -29.42 2.52 -11.53
N LYS A 179 -28.34 1.76 -11.33
CA LYS A 179 -27.81 0.82 -12.35
C LYS A 179 -27.93 -0.65 -11.98
N ILE A 180 -28.05 -0.99 -10.70
CA ILE A 180 -28.21 -2.37 -10.23
C ILE A 180 -29.70 -2.64 -10.04
N LYS A 181 -30.25 -3.55 -10.86
CA LYS A 181 -31.63 -4.04 -10.76
C LYS A 181 -31.69 -5.40 -10.08
#